data_AF-A0A6B2SFC5-F1
#
_entry.id   AF-A0A6B2SFC5-F1
#
_cell.length_a   1.000
_cell.length_b   1.000
_cell.length_c   1.000
_cell.angle_alpha   90.00
_cell.angle_beta   90.00
_cell.angle_gamma   90.00
#
_symmetry.space_group_name_H-M   'P 1'
#
loop_
_entity.id
_entity.type
_entity.pdbx_description
1 polymer ?
#
loop_
_entity_poly.entity_id
_entity_poly.type
_entity_poly.pdbx_seq_one_letter_code
_entity_poly.pdbx_strand_id
1 'polypeptide(L)'
;RLSQEDGSALWRVDRQVARAAVVPRTGDPEPVAAGPVELHTKIESGDEGRVLRLADSADPGWTATLDGRPLPRTTVDGWAQGFELPTAGGHLDVTYDTPMTRTA
;
A
#
# COMPACT_ATOMS: atom_id res chain seq x y z
N ARG A 1 -46.20 -2.68 27.25
CA ARG A 1 -45.73 -1.29 27.10
C ARG A 1 -44.22 -1.36 26.90
N LEU A 2 -43.75 -0.85 25.75
CA LEU A 2 -42.37 -0.50 25.33
C LEU A 2 -41.22 -1.01 26.22
N SER A 3 -40.25 -1.79 25.74
CA SER A 3 -39.22 -1.52 24.70
C SER A 3 -37.87 -1.64 25.41
N GLN A 4 -36.91 -2.31 24.79
CA GLN A 4 -35.49 -1.99 24.86
C GLN A 4 -34.79 -2.83 23.79
N GLU A 5 -34.84 -2.24 22.59
CA GLU A 5 -33.78 -2.12 21.60
C GLU A 5 -32.69 -3.20 21.63
N ASP A 6 -32.74 -4.02 20.57
CA ASP A 6 -31.73 -4.98 20.16
C ASP A 6 -30.34 -4.33 20.13
N GLY A 7 -29.49 -4.82 21.02
CA GLY A 7 -28.07 -4.48 21.06
C GLY A 7 -27.34 -5.15 19.90
N SER A 8 -27.27 -4.48 18.76
CA SER A 8 -26.23 -4.72 17.77
C SER A 8 -25.25 -3.56 17.85
N ALA A 9 -24.16 -3.78 18.61
CA ALA A 9 -23.03 -2.87 18.59
C ALA A 9 -22.52 -2.76 17.14
N LEU A 10 -22.82 -1.63 16.49
CA LEU A 10 -22.19 -1.20 15.26
C LEU A 10 -20.68 -1.16 15.54
N TRP A 11 -19.96 -2.16 15.04
CA TRP A 11 -18.51 -2.12 15.12
C TRP A 11 -18.07 -0.84 14.40
N ARG A 12 -17.43 0.05 15.16
CA ARG A 12 -16.65 1.14 14.58
C ARG A 12 -15.44 0.51 13.91
N VAL A 13 -15.43 0.41 12.59
CA VAL A 13 -14.17 0.31 11.86
C VAL A 13 -13.61 1.72 11.76
N ASP A 14 -13.01 2.16 12.87
CA ASP A 14 -11.80 2.97 12.81
C ASP A 14 -10.65 1.97 12.64
N ARG A 15 -10.58 1.35 11.46
CA ARG A 15 -9.36 0.69 11.01
C ARG A 15 -8.92 1.45 9.79
N GLN A 16 -7.79 2.12 9.89
CA GLN A 16 -7.03 2.50 8.71
C GLN A 16 -6.75 1.20 7.95
N VAL A 17 -7.57 0.90 6.93
CA VAL A 17 -7.38 -0.27 6.08
C VAL A 17 -6.14 0.03 5.26
N ALA A 18 -5.02 -0.61 5.59
CA ALA A 18 -3.75 -0.37 4.89
C ALA A 18 -3.94 -0.67 3.40
N ARG A 19 -3.73 0.34 2.55
CA ARG A 19 -3.81 0.21 1.09
C ARG A 19 -2.56 -0.44 0.50
N ALA A 20 -1.48 -0.53 1.27
CA ALA A 20 -0.21 -1.11 0.87
C ALA A 20 0.27 -2.14 1.89
N ALA A 21 0.96 -3.17 1.42
CA ALA A 21 1.62 -4.16 2.26
C ALA A 21 2.94 -4.61 1.64
N VAL A 22 3.96 -4.87 2.46
CA VAL A 22 5.16 -5.60 2.04
C VAL A 22 4.85 -7.09 2.11
N VAL A 23 4.98 -7.77 0.97
CA VAL A 23 4.76 -9.21 0.86
C VAL A 23 6.13 -9.89 0.80
N PRO A 24 6.53 -10.62 1.86
CA PRO A 24 7.75 -11.40 1.82
C PRO A 24 7.58 -12.64 0.93
N ARG A 25 8.71 -13.25 0.50
CA ARG A 25 8.69 -14.52 -0.24
C ARG A 25 8.06 -15.66 0.59
N THR A 26 8.27 -15.61 1.90
CA THR A 26 7.73 -16.54 2.88
C THR A 26 7.35 -15.77 4.14
N GLY A 27 6.17 -16.02 4.71
CA GLY A 27 5.67 -15.34 5.91
C GLY A 27 4.44 -14.47 5.64
N ASP A 28 3.96 -13.79 6.69
CA ASP A 28 2.76 -12.96 6.62
C ASP A 28 3.05 -11.56 6.04
N PRO A 29 2.10 -10.93 5.31
CA PRO A 29 2.25 -9.56 4.82
C PRO A 29 2.34 -8.52 5.94
N GLU A 30 3.22 -7.54 5.78
CA GLU A 30 3.36 -6.41 6.71
C GLU A 30 2.61 -5.18 6.17
N PRO A 31 1.62 -4.62 6.92
CA PRO A 31 0.86 -3.47 6.45
C PRO A 31 1.71 -2.18 6.44
N VAL A 32 1.50 -1.35 5.42
CA VAL A 32 2.19 -0.07 5.27
C VAL A 32 1.19 1.10 5.31
N ALA A 33 1.50 2.12 6.10
CA ALA A 33 0.63 3.29 6.29
C ALA A 33 0.62 4.20 5.05
N ALA A 34 -0.50 4.25 4.34
CA ALA A 34 -0.67 5.07 3.12
C ALA A 34 -1.64 6.25 3.34
N GLY A 35 -1.29 7.40 2.76
CA GLY A 35 -2.14 8.57 2.64
C GLY A 35 -3.01 8.54 1.37
N PRO A 36 -3.81 9.59 1.09
CA PRO A 36 -4.83 9.58 0.05
C PRO A 36 -4.35 9.35 -1.39
N VAL A 37 -3.07 9.63 -1.71
CA VAL A 37 -2.47 9.42 -3.05
C VAL A 37 -0.99 9.02 -2.96
N GLU A 38 -0.43 8.99 -1.74
CA GLU A 38 1.00 8.87 -1.52
C GLU A 38 1.31 8.06 -0.26
N LEU A 39 2.40 7.31 -0.31
CA LEU A 39 2.93 6.47 0.76
C LEU A 39 4.32 7.02 1.12
N HIS A 40 4.51 7.40 2.38
CA HIS A 40 5.80 7.84 2.90
C HIS A 40 6.07 7.12 4.21
N THR A 41 6.96 6.13 4.18
CA THR A 41 7.21 5.32 5.37
C THR A 41 8.65 4.88 5.45
N LYS A 42 9.08 4.48 6.65
CA LYS A 42 10.28 3.69 6.82
C LYS A 42 9.91 2.21 6.71
N ILE A 43 10.69 1.46 5.94
CA ILE A 43 10.62 0.00 5.89
C ILE A 43 11.91 -0.60 6.44
N GLU A 44 11.80 -1.72 7.12
CA GLU A 44 12.97 -2.45 7.64
C GLU A 44 13.67 -3.24 6.52
N SER A 45 14.90 -3.68 6.79
CA SER A 45 15.57 -4.65 5.91
C SER A 45 14.85 -6.00 5.94
N GLY A 46 14.97 -6.78 4.87
CA GLY A 46 14.31 -8.08 4.79
C GLY A 46 14.91 -8.98 3.71
N ASP A 47 14.27 -10.13 3.52
CA ASP A 47 14.70 -11.14 2.55
C ASP A 47 14.65 -10.66 1.10
N GLU A 48 15.46 -11.30 0.26
CA GLU A 48 15.49 -11.03 -1.16
C GLU A 48 14.17 -11.42 -1.84
N GLY A 49 13.76 -10.64 -2.85
CA GLY A 49 12.58 -10.92 -3.65
C GLY A 49 11.26 -10.57 -2.96
N ARG A 50 11.30 -9.77 -1.91
CA ARG A 50 10.10 -9.15 -1.32
C ARG A 50 9.54 -8.06 -2.23
N VAL A 51 8.23 -7.89 -2.20
CA VAL A 51 7.51 -6.98 -3.10
C VAL A 51 6.60 -6.08 -2.28
N LEU A 52 6.62 -4.78 -2.55
CA LEU A 52 5.56 -3.89 -2.10
C LEU A 52 4.34 -4.12 -3.00
N ARG A 53 3.21 -4.50 -2.41
CA ARG A 53 1.93 -4.68 -3.12
C ARG A 53 0.98 -3.55 -2.73
N LEU A 54 0.44 -2.85 -3.72
CA LEU A 54 -0.64 -1.88 -3.54
C LEU A 54 -1.98 -2.57 -3.82
N ALA A 55 -3.03 -2.16 -3.11
CA ALA A 55 -4.40 -2.62 -3.36
C ALA A 55 -5.10 -1.86 -4.51
N ASP A 56 -4.31 -1.34 -5.46
CA ASP A 56 -4.74 -0.58 -6.62
C ASP A 56 -4.32 -1.30 -7.91
N SER A 57 -5.04 -1.05 -9.01
CA SER A 57 -4.71 -1.63 -10.31
C SER A 57 -3.32 -1.23 -10.78
N ALA A 58 -2.61 -2.15 -11.41
CA ALA A 58 -1.35 -1.87 -12.07
C ALA A 58 -1.53 -0.76 -13.13
N ASP A 59 -0.77 0.32 -12.97
CA ASP A 59 -0.90 1.52 -13.81
C ASP A 59 0.47 2.22 -13.94
N PRO A 60 0.82 2.75 -15.13
CA PRO A 60 2.11 3.41 -15.34
C PRO A 60 2.27 4.72 -14.53
N GLY A 61 1.18 5.35 -14.09
CA GLY A 61 1.21 6.55 -13.24
C GLY A 61 1.77 6.31 -11.84
N TRP A 62 1.82 5.05 -11.38
CA TRP A 62 2.48 4.71 -10.12
C TRP A 62 4.00 4.79 -10.24
N THR A 63 4.64 5.44 -9.27
CA THR A 63 6.10 5.46 -9.10
C THR A 63 6.48 5.17 -7.66
N ALA A 64 7.63 4.53 -7.46
CA ALA A 64 8.17 4.24 -6.13
C ALA A 64 9.68 4.42 -6.09
N THR A 65 10.18 4.92 -4.95
CA THR A 65 11.61 5.06 -4.69
C THR A 65 11.99 4.57 -3.29
N LEU A 66 13.21 4.06 -3.13
CA LEU A 66 13.81 3.74 -1.84
C LEU A 66 15.09 4.57 -1.63
N ASP A 67 15.04 5.46 -0.65
CA ASP A 67 16.06 6.50 -0.43
C ASP A 67 16.37 7.27 -1.73
N GLY A 68 15.31 7.63 -2.48
CA GLY A 68 15.41 8.36 -3.75
C GLY A 68 15.83 7.53 -4.97
N ARG A 69 16.05 6.22 -4.83
CA ARG A 69 16.38 5.34 -5.96
C ARG A 69 15.12 4.68 -6.52
N PRO A 70 14.86 4.73 -7.84
CA PRO A 70 13.65 4.18 -8.43
C PRO A 70 13.58 2.66 -8.27
N LEU A 71 12.39 2.16 -7.99
CA LEU A 71 12.11 0.72 -7.86
C LEU A 71 11.49 0.16 -9.14
N PRO A 72 11.84 -1.07 -9.55
CA PRO A 72 11.18 -1.76 -10.65
C PRO A 72 9.70 -1.99 -10.36
N ARG A 73 8.83 -1.69 -11.32
CA ARG A 73 7.39 -2.00 -11.24
C ARG A 73 7.12 -3.45 -11.64
N THR A 74 6.12 -4.05 -11.01
CA THR A 74 5.63 -5.38 -11.34
C THR A 74 4.12 -5.47 -11.13
N THR A 75 3.48 -6.52 -11.64
CA THR A 75 2.07 -6.81 -11.39
C THR A 75 1.96 -7.99 -10.45
N VAL A 76 1.25 -7.81 -9.33
CA VAL A 76 1.06 -8.83 -8.29
C VAL A 76 -0.35 -9.41 -8.41
N ASP A 77 -0.48 -10.73 -8.23
CA ASP A 77 -1.75 -11.47 -8.31
C ASP A 77 -2.56 -11.22 -9.61
N GLY A 78 -1.87 -10.85 -10.70
CA GLY A 78 -2.47 -10.60 -12.01
C GLY A 78 -3.21 -9.27 -12.18
N TRP A 79 -3.28 -8.41 -11.15
CA TRP A 79 -3.98 -7.12 -11.27
C TRP A 79 -3.38 -5.98 -10.45
N ALA A 80 -2.78 -6.28 -9.31
CA ALA A 80 -2.35 -5.27 -8.35
C ALA A 80 -1.02 -4.62 -8.79
N GLN A 81 -0.87 -3.32 -8.55
CA GLN A 81 0.41 -2.64 -8.70
C GLN A 81 1.39 -3.18 -7.66
N GLY A 82 2.63 -3.45 -8.08
CA GLY A 82 3.71 -3.79 -7.17
C GLY A 82 5.04 -3.15 -7.53
N PHE A 83 5.95 -3.17 -6.56
CA PHE A 83 7.33 -2.73 -6.72
C PHE A 83 8.30 -3.71 -6.07
N GLU A 84 9.35 -4.08 -6.81
CA GLU A 84 10.41 -4.94 -6.28
C GLU A 84 11.23 -4.17 -5.23
N LEU A 85 11.42 -4.79 -4.07
CA LEU A 85 12.18 -4.18 -2.97
C LEU A 85 13.53 -4.90 -2.81
N PRO A 86 14.63 -4.16 -2.60
CA PRO A 86 15.89 -4.76 -2.22
C PRO A 86 15.84 -5.30 -0.79
N THR A 87 16.88 -6.03 -0.41
CA THR A 87 17.06 -6.55 0.95
C THR A 87 17.27 -5.43 1.97
N ALA A 88 17.85 -4.30 1.56
CA ALA A 88 18.02 -3.14 2.41
C ALA A 88 16.68 -2.46 2.73
N GLY A 89 16.52 -2.02 3.98
CA GLY A 89 15.49 -1.07 4.38
C GLY A 89 15.83 0.37 4.00
N GLY A 90 14.93 1.31 4.28
CA GLY A 90 15.10 2.71 3.93
C GLY A 90 13.81 3.51 4.01
N HIS A 91 13.85 4.74 3.49
CA HIS A 91 12.65 5.55 3.30
C HIS A 91 12.00 5.22 1.96
N LEU A 92 10.77 4.71 2.02
CA LEU A 92 9.97 4.33 0.87
C LEU A 92 8.96 5.43 0.58
N ASP A 93 9.04 5.95 -0.63
CA ASP A 93 8.12 6.92 -1.20
C ASP A 93 7.39 6.27 -2.38
N VAL A 94 6.06 6.30 -2.38
CA VAL A 94 5.24 5.88 -3.53
C VAL A 94 4.23 6.96 -3.83
N THR A 95 4.11 7.31 -5.10
CA THR A 95 3.19 8.33 -5.58
C THR A 95 2.43 7.83 -6.80
N TYR A 96 1.23 8.37 -6.98
CA TYR A 96 0.50 8.24 -8.23
C TYR A 96 0.46 9.60 -8.94
N ASP A 97 1.04 9.68 -10.15
CA ASP A 97 0.81 10.82 -11.02
C ASP A 97 -0.59 10.71 -11.62
N THR A 98 -1.54 11.46 -11.06
CA THR A 98 -2.77 11.73 -11.78
C THR A 98 -2.45 12.73 -12.88
N PRO A 99 -2.60 12.41 -14.18
CA PRO A 99 -2.49 13.43 -15.21
C PRO A 99 -3.48 14.52 -14.85
N MET A 100 -2.98 15.76 -14.70
CA MET A 100 -3.78 16.91 -14.31
C MET A 100 -4.96 17.01 -15.29
N THR A 101 -6.14 16.56 -14.88
CA THR A 101 -7.35 16.85 -15.64
C THR A 101 -7.64 18.32 -15.35
N ARG A 102 -7.07 19.20 -16.18
CA ARG A 102 -7.46 20.60 -16.21
C ARG A 102 -8.88 20.64 -16.76
N THR A 103 -9.87 20.55 -15.88
CA THR A 103 -11.22 20.98 -16.19
C THR A 103 -11.18 22.49 -16.35
N ALA A 104 -11.31 22.96 -17.59
CA ALA A 104 -11.54 24.36 -17.93
C ALA A 104 -13.03 24.69 -17.82
#